data_AF-A0A1I6TKT2-F1
#
_entry.id   AF-A0A1I6TKT2-F1
#
_cell.length_a   1.000
_cell.length_b   1.000
_cell.length_c   1.000
_cell.angle_alpha   90.00
_cell.angle_beta   90.00
_cell.angle_gamma   90.00
#
_symmetry.space_group_name_H-M   'P 1'
#
loop_
_entity.id
_entity.type
_entity.pdbx_description
1 polymer ?
#
loop_
_entity_poly.entity_id
_entity_poly.type
_entity_poly.pdbx_seq_one_letter_code
_entity_poly.pdbx_strand_id
1 'polypeptide(L)'
;MLRKNKWINYAKVFVFYFIILIVYAVLFESGKEYMEVRMDNNLLPQLYLAAGRILLGLSIWFLPDKLGIKIHFICKILTYIIAMILALIFLDALGLLN
;
A
#
# COMPACT_ATOMS: atom_id res chain seq x y z
N MET A 1 -9.00 -15.28 -26.30
CA MET A 1 -9.80 -14.49 -25.32
C MET A 1 -9.29 -14.59 -23.87
N LEU A 2 -8.92 -15.75 -23.34
CA LEU A 2 -8.48 -15.92 -21.93
C LEU A 2 -7.28 -15.06 -21.47
N ARG A 3 -6.34 -14.73 -22.36
CA ARG A 3 -5.13 -13.95 -21.99
C ARG A 3 -5.45 -12.47 -21.72
N LYS A 4 -6.41 -11.87 -22.43
CA LYS A 4 -6.72 -10.42 -22.34
C LYS A 4 -7.32 -10.06 -20.96
N ASN A 5 -8.18 -10.92 -20.42
CA ASN A 5 -8.77 -10.73 -19.09
C ASN A 5 -7.75 -10.85 -17.94
N LYS A 6 -6.70 -11.68 -18.09
CA LYS A 6 -5.65 -11.80 -17.06
C LYS A 6 -4.87 -10.50 -16.90
N TRP A 7 -4.40 -9.88 -17.98
CA TRP A 7 -3.64 -8.62 -17.91
C TRP A 7 -4.46 -7.47 -17.32
N ILE A 8 -5.74 -7.38 -17.66
CA ILE A 8 -6.67 -6.39 -17.08
C ILE A 8 -6.79 -6.59 -15.57
N ASN A 9 -6.86 -7.84 -15.11
CA ASN A 9 -6.93 -8.17 -13.69
C ASN A 9 -5.66 -7.78 -12.92
N TYR A 10 -4.48 -8.04 -13.50
CA TYR A 10 -3.21 -7.57 -12.93
C TYR A 10 -3.14 -6.04 -12.87
N ALA A 11 -3.55 -5.35 -13.93
CA ALA A 11 -3.59 -3.88 -13.96
C ALA A 11 -4.54 -3.32 -12.90
N LYS A 12 -5.72 -3.92 -12.71
CA LYS A 12 -6.65 -3.52 -11.64
C LYS A 12 -6.02 -3.66 -10.26
N VAL A 13 -5.43 -4.82 -9.96
CA VAL A 13 -4.78 -5.06 -8.66
C VAL A 13 -3.60 -4.10 -8.45
N PHE A 14 -2.82 -3.85 -9.49
CA PHE A 14 -1.74 -2.87 -9.48
C PHE A 14 -2.24 -1.47 -9.10
N VAL A 15 -3.28 -0.97 -9.77
CA VAL A 15 -3.86 0.36 -9.49
C VAL A 15 -4.38 0.43 -8.06
N PHE A 16 -5.07 -0.61 -7.58
CA PHE A 16 -5.54 -0.64 -6.20
C PHE A 16 -4.39 -0.61 -5.19
N TYR A 17 -3.34 -1.40 -5.40
CA TYR A 17 -2.17 -1.39 -4.51
C TYR A 17 -1.47 -0.05 -4.52
N PHE A 18 -1.33 0.58 -5.68
CA PHE A 18 -0.75 1.91 -5.81
C PHE A 18 -1.53 2.94 -4.98
N ILE A 19 -2.86 2.96 -5.08
CA ILE A 19 -3.71 3.85 -4.28
C ILE A 19 -3.57 3.55 -2.79
N ILE A 20 -3.63 2.28 -2.40
CA ILE A 20 -3.51 1.85 -1.00
C ILE A 20 -2.15 2.27 -0.41
N LEU A 21 -1.07 2.16 -1.18
CA LEU A 21 0.27 2.57 -0.76
C LEU A 21 0.37 4.07 -0.54
N ILE A 22 -0.21 4.88 -1.43
CA ILE A 22 -0.28 6.34 -1.26
C ILE A 22 -1.06 6.69 0.01
N VAL A 23 -2.25 6.10 0.18
CA VAL A 23 -3.08 6.31 1.38
C VAL A 23 -2.33 5.88 2.64
N TYR A 24 -1.63 4.75 2.58
CA TYR A 24 -0.82 4.25 3.69
C TYR A 24 0.27 5.25 4.06
N ALA A 25 1.05 5.74 3.08
CA ALA A 25 2.14 6.68 3.33
C ALA A 25 1.61 7.98 3.93
N VAL A 26 0.56 8.57 3.32
CA VAL A 26 0.01 9.85 3.77
C VAL A 26 -0.64 9.74 5.15
N LEU A 27 -1.41 8.68 5.42
CA LEU A 27 -2.10 8.55 6.71
C LEU A 27 -1.14 8.09 7.81
N PHE A 28 -0.39 7.02 7.57
CA PHE A 28 0.35 6.35 8.65
C PHE A 28 1.78 6.87 8.81
N GLU A 29 2.54 7.08 7.72
CA GLU A 29 3.92 7.59 7.85
C GLU A 29 3.90 9.06 8.27
N SER A 30 3.19 9.92 7.53
CA SER A 30 3.07 11.34 7.90
C SER A 30 2.31 11.54 9.22
N GLY A 31 1.29 10.72 9.50
CA GLY A 31 0.57 10.77 10.77
C GLY A 31 1.43 10.37 11.97
N LYS A 32 2.34 9.39 11.79
CA LYS A 32 3.32 9.01 12.82
C LYS A 32 4.27 10.17 13.11
N GLU A 33 4.83 10.80 12.09
CA GLU A 33 5.71 11.96 12.25
C GLU A 33 5.01 13.11 12.99
N TYR A 34 3.77 13.40 12.62
CA TYR A 34 2.95 14.40 13.31
C TYR A 34 2.74 14.08 14.79
N MET A 35 2.48 12.81 15.12
CA MET A 35 2.34 12.37 16.51
C MET A 35 3.67 12.45 17.27
N GLU A 36 4.79 12.09 16.65
CA GLU A 36 6.13 12.19 17.25
C GLU A 36 6.49 13.62 17.64
N VAL A 37 6.09 14.62 16.84
CA VAL A 37 6.35 16.03 17.15
C VAL A 37 5.48 16.57 18.28
N ARG A 38 4.26 16.03 18.48
CA ARG A 38 3.27 16.58 19.43
C ARG A 38 3.08 15.79 20.71
N MET A 39 3.53 14.54 20.76
CA MET A 39 3.29 13.66 21.89
C MET A 39 4.63 13.24 22.51
N ASP A 40 4.77 13.47 23.81
CA ASP A 40 5.92 13.00 24.60
C ASP A 40 5.75 11.50 24.96
N ASN A 41 5.49 10.69 23.94
CA ASN A 41 5.29 9.25 24.07
C ASN A 41 5.73 8.52 22.81
N ASN A 42 6.84 7.81 22.89
CA ASN A 42 7.42 7.07 21.76
C ASN A 42 6.64 5.81 21.37
N LEU A 43 5.77 5.29 22.26
CA LEU A 43 5.08 4.03 22.06
C LEU A 43 3.83 4.19 21.20
N LEU A 44 3.14 5.33 21.31
CA LEU A 44 1.88 5.58 20.62
C LEU A 44 2.03 5.75 19.09
N PRO A 45 3.01 6.52 18.57
CA PRO A 45 3.31 6.59 17.14
C PRO A 45 3.73 5.23 16.56
N GLN A 46 4.46 4.42 17.32
CA GLN A 46 4.86 3.08 16.90
C GLN A 46 3.67 2.13 16.79
N LEU A 47 2.75 2.14 17.74
CA LEU A 47 1.51 1.36 17.67
C LEU A 47 0.64 1.81 16.50
N TYR A 48 0.54 3.12 16.27
CA TYR A 48 -0.19 3.67 15.13
C TYR A 48 0.37 3.15 13.79
N LEU A 49 1.69 3.20 13.62
CA LEU A 49 2.36 2.68 12.43
C LEU A 49 2.18 1.17 12.29
N ALA A 50 2.28 0.41 13.38
CA ALA A 50 2.08 -1.04 13.38
C ALA A 50 0.66 -1.41 12.94
N ALA A 51 -0.37 -0.68 13.40
CA ALA A 51 -1.74 -0.86 12.95
C ALA A 51 -1.88 -0.61 11.44
N GLY A 52 -1.25 0.44 10.92
CA GLY A 52 -1.19 0.73 9.48
C GLY A 52 -0.56 -0.41 8.67
N ARG A 53 0.57 -0.96 9.13
CA ARG A 53 1.26 -2.08 8.46
C ARG A 53 0.41 -3.34 8.43
N ILE A 54 -0.31 -3.66 9.51
CA ILE A 54 -1.23 -4.79 9.56
C ILE A 54 -2.36 -4.59 8.55
N LEU A 55 -2.97 -3.40 8.51
CA LEU A 55 -4.02 -3.06 7.55
C LEU A 55 -3.53 -3.16 6.10
N LEU A 56 -2.31 -2.69 5.82
CA LEU A 56 -1.68 -2.78 4.50
C LEU A 56 -1.48 -4.25 4.10
N GLY A 57 -0.92 -5.07 4.98
CA GLY A 57 -0.72 -6.51 4.75
C GLY A 57 -2.02 -7.25 4.48
N LEU A 58 -3.06 -6.97 5.27
CA LEU A 58 -4.41 -7.54 5.07
C LEU A 58 -4.99 -7.10 3.71
N SER A 59 -4.80 -5.85 3.32
CA SER A 59 -5.28 -5.33 2.04
C SER A 59 -4.62 -6.05 0.85
N ILE A 60 -3.30 -6.25 0.89
CA ILE A 60 -2.58 -7.00 -0.16
C ILE A 60 -3.04 -8.46 -0.22
N TRP A 61 -3.33 -9.07 0.93
CA TRP A 61 -3.75 -10.46 0.96
C TRP A 61 -5.17 -10.66 0.40
N PHE A 62 -6.14 -9.92 0.95
CA PHE A 62 -7.57 -10.18 0.76
C PHE A 62 -8.21 -9.39 -0.39
N LEU A 63 -7.69 -8.21 -0.76
CA LEU A 63 -8.36 -7.33 -1.71
C LEU A 63 -8.55 -7.97 -3.10
N PRO A 64 -7.54 -8.64 -3.71
CA PRO A 64 -7.74 -9.30 -5.00
C PRO A 64 -8.83 -10.38 -4.94
N ASP A 65 -8.87 -11.13 -3.83
CA ASP A 65 -9.82 -12.24 -3.65
C ASP A 65 -11.24 -11.71 -3.47
N LYS A 66 -11.42 -10.60 -2.72
CA LYS A 66 -12.70 -9.89 -2.58
C LYS A 66 -13.23 -9.31 -3.89
N LEU A 67 -12.33 -8.90 -4.78
CA LEU A 67 -12.68 -8.40 -6.11
C LEU A 67 -12.97 -9.54 -7.12
N GLY A 68 -12.95 -10.80 -6.68
CA GLY A 68 -13.12 -11.98 -7.54
C GLY A 68 -11.93 -12.24 -8.47
N ILE A 69 -10.79 -11.60 -8.20
CA ILE A 69 -9.59 -11.65 -9.05
C ILE A 69 -8.66 -12.75 -8.54
N LYS A 70 -8.71 -13.91 -9.19
CA LYS A 70 -7.81 -15.04 -8.86
C LYS A 70 -6.40 -14.78 -9.39
N ILE A 71 -5.52 -14.34 -8.51
CA ILE A 71 -4.08 -14.16 -8.76
C ILE A 71 -3.29 -15.05 -7.80
N HIS A 72 -2.24 -15.70 -8.31
CA HIS A 72 -1.35 -16.51 -7.48
C HIS A 72 -0.63 -15.64 -6.44
N PHE A 73 -0.41 -16.15 -5.23
CA PHE A 73 0.14 -15.37 -4.12
C PHE A 73 1.45 -14.66 -4.48
N ILE A 74 2.40 -15.37 -5.10
CA ILE A 74 3.68 -14.80 -5.57
C ILE A 74 3.45 -13.60 -6.50
N CYS A 75 2.47 -13.67 -7.39
CA CYS A 75 2.17 -12.56 -8.28
C CYS A 75 1.52 -11.37 -7.56
N LYS A 76 0.76 -11.60 -6.47
CA LYS A 76 0.26 -10.51 -5.62
C LYS A 76 1.45 -9.75 -5.00
N ILE A 77 2.43 -10.47 -4.47
CA ILE A 77 3.66 -9.88 -3.90
C ILE A 77 4.46 -9.10 -4.95
N LEU A 78 4.69 -9.68 -6.13
CA LEU A 78 5.39 -8.97 -7.22
C LEU A 78 4.66 -7.69 -7.63
N THR A 79 3.34 -7.75 -7.78
CA THR A 79 2.51 -6.57 -8.13
C THR A 79 2.62 -5.50 -7.05
N TYR A 80 2.63 -5.90 -5.77
CA TYR A 80 2.82 -5.00 -4.65
C TYR A 80 4.19 -4.32 -4.67
N ILE A 81 5.28 -5.08 -4.87
CA ILE A 81 6.65 -4.52 -4.92
C ILE A 81 6.76 -3.46 -6.04
N ILE A 82 6.23 -3.76 -7.23
CA ILE A 82 6.25 -2.82 -8.36
C ILE A 82 5.42 -1.57 -8.04
N ALA A 83 4.22 -1.75 -7.45
CA ALA A 83 3.38 -0.63 -7.03
C ALA A 83 4.06 0.23 -5.97
N MET A 84 4.80 -0.38 -5.03
CA MET A 84 5.54 0.30 -3.97
C MET A 84 6.65 1.18 -4.55
N ILE A 85 7.47 0.67 -5.46
CA ILE A 85 8.52 1.45 -6.13
C ILE A 85 7.92 2.66 -6.85
N LEU A 86 6.84 2.45 -7.61
CA LEU A 86 6.18 3.53 -8.32
C LEU A 86 5.51 4.54 -7.39
N ALA A 87 4.92 4.10 -6.28
CA ALA A 87 4.31 4.97 -5.29
C ALA A 87 5.37 5.85 -4.60
N LEU A 88 6.54 5.30 -4.29
CA LEU A 88 7.66 6.07 -3.75
C LEU A 88 8.13 7.14 -4.73
N ILE A 89 8.38 6.78 -5.99
CA ILE A 89 8.78 7.74 -7.03
C ILE A 89 7.72 8.84 -7.20
N PHE A 90 6.44 8.46 -7.16
CA PHE A 90 5.34 9.42 -7.27
C PHE A 90 5.27 10.39 -6.08
N LEU A 91 5.39 9.88 -4.86
CA LEU A 91 5.38 10.69 -3.65
C LEU A 91 6.60 11.62 -3.58
N ASP A 92 7.77 11.14 -4.01
CA ASP A 92 9.00 11.93 -4.10
C ASP A 92 8.86 13.07 -5.12
N ALA A 93 8.30 12.78 -6.30
CA ALA A 93 8.00 13.80 -7.30
C ALA A 93 6.99 14.85 -6.82
N LEU A 94 6.11 14.50 -5.88
CA LEU A 94 5.19 15.44 -5.22
C LEU A 94 5.83 16.20 -4.05
N GLY A 95 7.08 15.89 -3.67
CA GLY A 95 7.77 16.46 -2.52
C GLY A 95 7.22 16.00 -1.18
N LEU A 96 6.51 14.86 -1.13
CA LEU A 96 5.90 14.29 0.09
C LEU A 96 6.82 13.31 0.82
N LEU A 97 8.00 13.03 0.27
CA LEU A 97 9.03 12.15 0.85
C LEU A 97 10.20 12.92 1.50
N ASN A 98 10.06 14.25 1.63
CA ASN A 98 11.05 15.16 2.24
C ASN A 98 10.69 15.55 3.66
#